data_AF-A0A1C7HR90-F1
#
_entry.id   AF-A0A1C7HR90-F1
#
_cell.length_a   1.000
_cell.length_b   1.000
_cell.length_c   1.000
_cell.angle_alpha   90.00
_cell.angle_beta   90.00
_cell.angle_gamma   90.00
#
_symmetry.space_group_name_H-M   'P 1'
#
loop_
_entity.id
_entity.type
_entity.pdbx_description
1 polymer ?
#
loop_
_entity_poly.entity_id
_entity_poly.type
_entity_poly.pdbx_seq_one_letter_code
_entity_poly.pdbx_strand_id
1 'polypeptide(L)'
;MLEQKFLSFEVFMQKMRYPYNKRLWQTDIMYKAKIWKARRQHYMQICKKYNYASEKDLIDDECMNYELRMAWNQYDNGLIDIHELNEKEANIKEIYGVIW
;
A
#
# COMPACT_ATOMS: atom_id res chain seq x y z
N MET A 1 2.95 0.65 -33.58
CA MET A 1 2.98 1.55 -32.41
C MET A 1 2.84 0.68 -31.17
N LEU A 2 3.87 0.60 -30.33
CA LEU A 2 3.93 -0.33 -29.19
C LEU A 2 2.88 0.05 -28.14
N GLU A 3 1.81 -0.75 -28.10
CA GLU A 3 0.86 -0.86 -27.00
C GLU A 3 1.62 -0.93 -25.67
N GLN A 4 1.57 0.13 -24.88
CA GLN A 4 2.13 0.14 -23.53
C GLN A 4 1.20 -0.66 -22.60
N LYS A 5 1.26 -1.98 -22.79
CA LYS A 5 0.66 -3.03 -21.98
C LYS A 5 0.96 -2.78 -20.50
N PHE A 6 -0.10 -2.84 -19.70
CA PHE A 6 -0.14 -3.29 -18.31
C PHE A 6 1.20 -3.19 -17.56
N LEU A 7 1.42 -2.08 -16.88
CA LEU A 7 2.54 -1.96 -15.94
C LEU A 7 2.02 -2.35 -14.57
N SER A 8 2.15 -3.63 -14.25
CA SER A 8 1.98 -4.04 -12.86
C SER A 8 2.93 -3.24 -11.97
N PHE A 9 2.63 -3.09 -10.68
CA PHE A 9 3.52 -2.36 -9.78
C PHE A 9 4.96 -2.90 -9.82
N GLU A 10 5.11 -4.21 -9.99
CA GLU A 10 6.40 -4.88 -10.23
C GLU A 10 7.13 -4.33 -11.46
N VAL A 11 6.44 -4.20 -12.60
CA VAL A 11 7.06 -3.69 -13.84
C VAL A 11 7.30 -2.18 -13.74
N PHE A 12 6.43 -1.43 -13.09
CA PHE A 12 6.65 0.00 -12.81
C PHE A 12 7.96 0.20 -12.05
N MET A 13 8.18 -0.55 -10.98
CA MET A 13 9.37 -0.44 -10.16
C MET A 13 10.65 -0.84 -10.92
N GLN A 14 10.59 -1.89 -11.75
CA GLN A 14 11.69 -2.28 -12.64
C GLN A 14 12.05 -1.17 -13.66
N LYS A 15 11.06 -0.46 -14.20
CA LYS A 15 11.29 0.63 -15.18
C LYS A 15 11.77 1.94 -14.53
N MET A 16 11.36 2.21 -13.29
CA MET A 16 11.70 3.45 -12.56
C MET A 16 13.14 3.50 -12.02
N ARG A 17 14.02 2.60 -12.45
CA ARG A 17 15.40 2.43 -11.94
C ARG A 17 15.47 2.17 -10.42
N TYR A 18 14.36 1.81 -9.76
CA TYR A 18 14.36 1.55 -8.32
C TYR A 18 14.50 0.03 -8.06
N PRO A 19 15.67 -0.43 -7.59
CA PRO A 19 15.84 -1.85 -7.29
C PRO A 19 15.05 -2.18 -6.03
N TYR A 20 13.95 -2.89 -6.21
CA TYR A 20 13.30 -3.58 -5.09
C TYR A 20 13.64 -5.06 -5.15
N ASN A 21 13.74 -5.67 -3.98
CA ASN A 21 14.02 -7.09 -3.87
C ASN A 21 12.71 -7.87 -4.07
N LYS A 22 12.62 -8.61 -5.17
CA LYS A 22 11.43 -9.40 -5.52
C LYS A 22 11.03 -10.43 -4.47
N ARG A 23 12.01 -11.08 -3.83
CA ARG A 23 11.75 -12.08 -2.78
C ARG A 23 11.10 -11.41 -1.58
N LEU A 24 11.68 -10.32 -1.08
CA LEU A 24 11.10 -9.56 0.02
C LEU A 24 9.72 -8.99 -0.34
N TRP A 25 9.55 -8.54 -1.58
CA TRP A 25 8.24 -8.11 -2.07
C TRP A 25 7.21 -9.22 -1.99
N GLN A 26 7.55 -10.49 -2.20
CA GLN A 26 6.58 -11.58 -2.13
C GLN A 26 6.30 -12.06 -0.70
N THR A 27 7.25 -11.91 0.22
CA THR A 27 7.20 -12.56 1.54
C THR A 27 7.11 -11.62 2.74
N ASP A 28 7.44 -10.34 2.58
CA ASP A 28 7.53 -9.36 3.67
C ASP A 28 6.55 -8.20 3.43
N ILE A 29 5.44 -8.22 4.18
CA ILE A 29 4.39 -7.20 4.09
C ILE A 29 4.86 -5.83 4.58
N MET A 30 5.78 -5.76 5.54
CA MET A 30 6.37 -4.50 5.98
C MET A 30 7.24 -3.91 4.86
N TYR A 31 8.01 -4.76 4.16
CA TYR A 31 8.79 -4.34 3.00
C TYR A 31 7.88 -3.82 1.88
N LYS A 32 6.79 -4.53 1.56
CA LYS A 32 5.76 -4.06 0.62
C LYS A 32 5.21 -2.69 1.03
N ALA A 33 4.79 -2.54 2.29
CA ALA A 33 4.20 -1.29 2.79
C ALA A 33 5.18 -0.10 2.73
N LYS A 34 6.46 -0.32 3.06
CA LYS A 34 7.50 0.72 2.95
C LYS A 34 7.69 1.20 1.51
N ILE A 35 7.79 0.26 0.57
CA ILE A 35 7.94 0.58 -0.86
C ILE A 35 6.68 1.27 -1.37
N TRP A 36 5.49 0.75 -1.01
CA TRP A 36 4.22 1.32 -1.41
C TRP A 36 4.11 2.77 -0.96
N LYS A 37 4.32 3.06 0.33
CA LYS A 37 4.30 4.45 0.85
C LYS A 37 5.24 5.39 0.09
N ALA A 38 6.45 4.94 -0.24
CA ALA A 38 7.42 5.76 -0.97
C ALA A 38 7.07 6.00 -2.45
N ARG A 39 6.19 5.18 -3.04
CA ARG A 39 5.95 5.14 -4.50
C ARG A 39 4.49 5.32 -4.92
N ARG A 40 3.56 5.29 -3.96
CA ARG A 40 2.10 5.33 -4.15
C ARG A 40 1.68 6.48 -5.05
N GLN A 41 2.08 7.72 -4.75
CA GLN A 41 1.68 8.89 -5.54
C GLN A 41 2.11 8.80 -7.02
N HIS A 42 3.33 8.35 -7.28
CA HIS A 42 3.83 8.21 -8.65
C HIS A 42 3.10 7.09 -9.39
N TYR A 43 2.90 5.95 -8.72
CA TYR A 43 2.13 4.86 -9.32
C TYR A 43 0.66 5.26 -9.57
N MET A 44 0.03 6.00 -8.65
CA MET A 44 -1.32 6.55 -8.83
C MET A 44 -1.45 7.46 -10.06
N GLN A 45 -0.45 8.29 -10.34
CA GLN A 45 -0.45 9.14 -11.55
C GLN A 45 -0.44 8.28 -12.84
N ILE A 46 0.28 7.16 -12.82
CA ILE A 46 0.33 6.21 -13.93
C ILE A 46 -1.00 5.45 -14.05
N CYS A 47 -1.54 4.95 -12.94
CA CYS A 47 -2.86 4.30 -12.93
C CYS A 47 -3.95 5.21 -13.48
N LYS A 48 -3.94 6.51 -13.13
CA LYS A 48 -4.87 7.51 -13.68
C LYS A 48 -4.66 7.72 -15.19
N LYS A 49 -3.40 7.81 -15.63
CA LYS A 49 -3.06 8.04 -17.05
C LYS A 49 -3.47 6.87 -17.96
N TYR A 50 -3.44 5.64 -17.45
CA TYR A 50 -3.64 4.44 -18.27
C TYR A 50 -4.80 3.55 -17.81
N ASN A 51 -5.66 4.05 -16.91
CA ASN A 51 -6.87 3.38 -16.41
C ASN A 51 -6.65 2.01 -15.72
N TYR A 52 -5.68 1.92 -14.80
CA TYR A 52 -5.29 0.67 -14.11
C TYR A 52 -5.61 0.68 -12.60
N ALA A 53 -6.89 0.84 -12.23
CA ALA A 53 -7.31 0.97 -10.82
C ALA A 53 -7.16 -0.32 -9.97
N SER A 54 -7.32 -1.50 -10.58
CA SER A 54 -7.44 -2.78 -9.86
C SER A 54 -6.20 -3.20 -9.07
N GLU A 55 -4.98 -2.97 -9.56
CA GLU A 55 -3.75 -3.31 -8.82
C GLU A 55 -3.45 -2.35 -7.68
N LYS A 56 -3.82 -1.07 -7.83
CA LYS A 56 -3.69 -0.08 -6.75
C LYS A 56 -4.53 -0.53 -5.56
N ASP A 57 -5.77 -0.92 -5.80
CA ASP A 57 -6.72 -1.27 -4.74
C ASP A 57 -6.27 -2.54 -3.98
N LEU A 58 -5.74 -3.54 -4.69
CA LEU A 58 -5.15 -4.73 -4.05
C LEU A 58 -3.96 -4.40 -3.12
N ILE A 59 -3.05 -3.51 -3.55
CA ILE A 59 -1.89 -3.14 -2.73
C ILE A 59 -2.31 -2.24 -1.56
N ASP A 60 -3.25 -1.31 -1.78
CA ASP A 60 -3.84 -0.48 -0.72
C ASP A 60 -4.50 -1.37 0.35
N ASP A 61 -5.30 -2.37 -0.04
CA ASP A 61 -5.96 -3.29 0.88
C ASP A 61 -4.97 -4.12 1.70
N GLU A 62 -3.92 -4.65 1.06
CA GLU A 62 -2.91 -5.47 1.76
C GLU A 62 -2.14 -4.63 2.80
N CYS A 63 -1.78 -3.40 2.44
CA CYS A 63 -1.08 -2.47 3.33
C CYS A 63 -1.99 -1.96 4.46
N MET A 64 -3.24 -1.63 4.15
CA MET A 64 -4.24 -1.20 5.13
C MET A 64 -4.46 -2.30 6.19
N ASN A 65 -4.72 -3.53 5.76
CA ASN A 65 -4.94 -4.66 6.65
C ASN A 65 -3.73 -4.99 7.54
N TYR A 66 -2.52 -4.71 7.06
CA TYR A 66 -1.32 -4.83 7.88
C TYR A 66 -1.24 -3.73 8.96
N GLU A 67 -1.48 -2.47 8.59
CA GLU A 67 -1.43 -1.36 9.54
C GLU A 67 -2.52 -1.46 10.60
N LEU A 68 -3.73 -1.88 10.23
CA LEU A 68 -4.80 -2.16 11.19
C LEU A 68 -4.38 -3.26 12.17
N ARG A 69 -3.79 -4.36 11.70
CA ARG A 69 -3.27 -5.43 12.58
C ARG A 69 -2.20 -4.94 13.54
N MET A 70 -1.35 -3.99 13.12
CA MET A 70 -0.37 -3.38 14.02
C MET A 70 -1.02 -2.49 15.08
N ALA A 71 -2.06 -1.73 14.72
CA ALA A 71 -2.81 -0.93 15.67
C ALA A 71 -3.53 -1.80 16.71
N TRP A 72 -4.21 -2.87 16.27
CA TRP A 72 -4.84 -3.85 17.17
C TRP A 72 -3.83 -4.52 18.09
N ASN A 73 -2.67 -4.92 17.58
CA ASN A 73 -1.62 -5.50 18.41
C ASN A 73 -1.11 -4.51 19.48
N GLN A 74 -1.02 -3.21 19.17
CA GLN A 74 -0.68 -2.19 20.17
C GLN A 74 -1.74 -2.10 21.26
N TYR A 75 -3.02 -2.16 20.89
CA TYR A 75 -4.14 -2.15 21.84
C TYR A 75 -4.14 -3.41 22.73
N ASP A 76 -3.98 -4.59 22.13
CA ASP A 76 -3.99 -5.87 22.86
C ASP A 76 -2.84 -5.98 23.88
N ASN A 77 -1.72 -5.30 23.63
CA ASN A 77 -0.59 -5.23 24.56
C ASN A 77 -0.66 -4.04 25.54
N GLY A 78 -1.75 -3.27 25.54
CA GLY A 78 -1.95 -2.11 26.41
C GLY A 78 -1.01 -0.93 26.13
N LEU A 79 -0.46 -0.85 24.91
CA LEU A 79 0.41 0.27 24.48
C LEU A 79 -0.39 1.50 24.07
N ILE A 80 -1.64 1.29 23.65
CA ILE A 80 -2.60 2.35 23.31
C ILE A 80 -3.96 2.02 23.92
N ASP A 81 -4.77 3.04 24.16
CA ASP A 81 -6.15 2.87 24.61
C ASP A 81 -7.15 2.71 23.44
N ILE A 82 -8.42 2.51 23.78
CA ILE A 82 -9.49 2.33 22.78
C ILE A 82 -9.76 3.60 21.97
N HIS A 83 -9.54 4.79 22.54
CA HIS A 83 -9.71 6.05 21.84
C HIS A 83 -8.60 6.23 20.80
N GLU A 84 -7.35 5.99 21.18
CA GLU A 84 -6.18 6.00 20.30
C GLU A 84 -6.28 4.93 19.20
N LEU A 85 -6.82 3.74 19.52
CA LEU A 85 -7.09 2.72 18.51
C LEU A 85 -8.08 3.22 17.46
N ASN A 86 -9.22 3.76 17.90
CA ASN A 86 -10.25 4.28 16.99
C ASN A 86 -9.72 5.41 16.10
N GLU A 87 -8.93 6.33 16.66
CA GLU A 87 -8.29 7.40 15.89
C GLU A 87 -7.31 6.84 14.86
N LYS A 88 -6.47 5.86 15.25
CA LYS A 88 -5.54 5.19 14.32
C LYS A 88 -6.28 4.47 13.20
N GLU A 89 -7.35 3.73 13.51
CA GLU A 89 -8.14 3.04 12.49
C GLU A 89 -8.76 4.02 11.49
N ALA A 90 -9.33 5.13 11.98
CA ALA A 90 -9.91 6.17 11.14
C ALA A 90 -8.85 6.77 10.19
N ASN A 91 -7.70 7.17 10.74
CA ASN A 91 -6.58 7.71 9.98
C ASN A 91 -6.05 6.71 8.93
N ILE A 92 -5.93 5.42 9.27
CA ILE A 92 -5.50 4.38 8.32
C ILE A 92 -6.50 4.26 7.16
N LYS A 93 -7.80 4.16 7.47
CA LYS A 93 -8.86 4.04 6.45
C LYS A 93 -8.91 5.28 5.54
N GLU A 94 -8.72 6.47 6.10
CA GLU A 94 -8.64 7.72 5.34
C GLU A 94 -7.44 7.71 4.36
N ILE A 95 -6.24 7.34 4.83
CA ILE A 95 -5.04 7.26 3.99
C ILE A 95 -5.28 6.33 2.80
N TYR A 96 -5.87 5.16 3.02
CA TYR A 96 -6.07 4.15 1.98
C TYR A 96 -7.34 4.39 1.12
N GLY A 97 -8.16 5.37 1.48
CA GLY A 97 -9.28 5.84 0.65
C GLY A 97 -10.59 5.07 0.84
N VAL A 98 -10.77 4.42 2.00
CA VAL A 98 -12.03 3.79 2.40
C VAL A 98 -12.85 4.83 3.17
N ILE A 99 -13.40 5.82 2.45
CA ILE A 99 -14.42 6.71 3.01
C ILE A 99 -15.77 6.04 2.71
N TRP A 100 -16.43 5.55 3.76
CA TRP A 100 -17.83 5.08 3.70
C TRP A 100 -18.78 6.26 3.79
#